data_AF-A0A8S3QHC7-F1
#
_entry.id   AF-A0A8S3QHC7-F1
#
_cell.length_a   1.000
_cell.length_b   1.000
_cell.length_c   1.000
_cell.angle_alpha   90.00
_cell.angle_beta   90.00
_cell.angle_gamma   90.00
#
_symmetry.space_group_name_H-M   'P 1'
#
loop_
_entity.id
_entity.type
_entity.pdbx_description
1 polymer ?
#
loop_
_entity_poly.entity_id
_entity_poly.type
_entity_poly.pdbx_seq_one_letter_code
_entity_poly.pdbx_strand_id
1 'polypeptide(L)'
;MQSIKYKNYTLMKEVKQLQTGKTKVPSFSIENSAVERPLHEYLKLRFARNPYLADPDTELKSKLLTLRRKYAPEADVQEVLRHGLRFSARKMVDFRSQTKNKILSRSVKNEDVGALGINSLTKSIYGKFMKEESEDTCNLAVALRSFCHDKRQLRKQNGEPLGDFWKSFKSYLQDILDDSSEGKWRTIIEREEKRIERYRK
;
A
#
# COMPACT_ATOMS: atom_id res chain seq x y z
N MET A 1 21.39 -44.07 -37.46
CA MET A 1 20.96 -43.09 -36.41
C MET A 1 21.24 -41.62 -36.79
N GLN A 2 20.97 -41.17 -38.03
CA GLN A 2 21.21 -39.76 -38.46
C GLN A 2 19.93 -38.96 -38.79
N SER A 3 18.74 -39.59 -38.80
CA SER A 3 17.48 -38.95 -39.22
C SER A 3 16.82 -38.05 -38.14
N ILE A 4 17.10 -38.29 -36.86
CA ILE A 4 16.44 -37.57 -35.74
C ILE A 4 17.04 -36.17 -35.52
N LYS A 5 18.36 -36.00 -35.74
CA LYS A 5 19.04 -34.70 -35.57
C LYS A 5 18.59 -33.66 -36.62
N TYR A 6 18.36 -34.08 -37.86
CA TYR A 6 17.90 -33.19 -38.93
C TYR A 6 16.46 -32.71 -38.69
N LYS A 7 15.54 -33.59 -38.26
CA LYS A 7 14.16 -33.19 -37.92
C LYS A 7 14.09 -32.16 -36.79
N ASN A 8 14.92 -32.32 -35.75
CA ASN A 8 15.00 -31.35 -34.65
C ASN A 8 15.53 -29.98 -35.08
N TYR A 9 16.45 -29.93 -36.04
CA TYR A 9 17.00 -28.66 -36.54
C TYR A 9 15.97 -27.87 -37.37
N THR A 10 15.15 -28.57 -38.16
CA THR A 10 14.06 -27.97 -38.95
C THR A 10 12.95 -27.43 -38.05
N LEU A 11 12.52 -28.20 -37.05
CA LEU A 11 11.55 -27.77 -36.04
C LEU A 11 12.02 -26.53 -35.26
N MET A 12 13.30 -26.48 -34.88
CA MET A 12 13.87 -25.33 -34.18
C MET A 12 13.91 -24.05 -35.04
N LYS A 13 14.11 -24.19 -36.37
CA LYS A 13 14.02 -23.06 -37.31
C LYS A 13 12.58 -22.60 -37.49
N GLU A 14 11.63 -23.51 -37.62
CA GLU A 14 10.19 -23.19 -37.72
C GLU A 14 9.67 -22.52 -36.45
N VAL A 15 10.06 -23.01 -35.26
CA VAL A 15 9.71 -22.38 -33.98
C VAL A 15 10.29 -20.97 -33.87
N LYS A 16 11.54 -20.77 -34.29
CA LYS A 16 12.15 -19.42 -34.34
C LYS A 16 11.43 -18.52 -35.34
N GLN A 17 11.05 -19.02 -36.51
CA GLN A 17 10.30 -18.25 -37.51
C GLN A 17 8.89 -17.86 -37.02
N LEU A 18 8.19 -18.77 -36.33
CA LEU A 18 6.91 -18.51 -35.67
C LEU A 18 7.05 -17.51 -34.51
N GLN A 19 8.17 -17.51 -33.80
CA GLN A 19 8.47 -16.53 -32.76
C GLN A 19 8.83 -15.15 -33.33
N THR A 20 9.50 -15.09 -34.48
CA THR A 20 9.80 -13.82 -35.17
C THR A 20 8.59 -13.22 -35.91
N GLY A 21 7.60 -14.05 -36.27
CA GLY A 21 6.34 -13.61 -36.89
C GLY A 21 5.27 -13.14 -35.90
N LYS A 22 5.48 -13.33 -34.58
CA LYS A 22 4.68 -12.64 -33.56
C LYS A 22 5.15 -11.20 -33.52
N THR A 23 4.44 -10.31 -34.22
CA THR A 23 4.40 -8.90 -33.88
C THR A 23 4.31 -8.82 -32.35
N LYS A 24 5.36 -8.31 -31.70
CA LYS A 24 5.30 -7.95 -30.29
C LYS A 24 4.22 -6.88 -30.21
N VAL A 25 2.97 -7.29 -29.98
CA VAL A 25 1.93 -6.37 -29.53
C VAL A 25 2.56 -5.68 -28.31
N PRO A 26 2.69 -4.34 -28.31
CA PRO A 26 3.27 -3.65 -27.17
C PRO A 26 2.44 -4.03 -25.95
N SER A 27 2.99 -4.85 -25.06
CA SER A 27 2.25 -5.26 -23.86
C SER A 27 1.97 -4.01 -23.06
N PHE A 28 0.69 -3.72 -22.78
CA PHE A 28 0.34 -2.55 -22.00
C PHE A 28 1.06 -2.59 -20.64
N SER A 29 1.73 -1.50 -20.27
CA SER A 29 2.40 -1.32 -18.98
C SER A 29 1.85 -0.09 -18.30
N ILE A 30 1.68 -0.16 -16.98
CA ILE A 30 1.35 1.03 -16.20
C ILE A 30 2.60 1.88 -16.05
N GLU A 31 3.73 1.26 -15.71
CA GLU A 31 5.01 1.95 -15.56
C GLU A 31 5.41 2.68 -16.84
N ASN A 32 5.82 3.94 -16.67
CA ASN A 32 6.18 4.91 -17.71
C ASN A 32 5.04 5.28 -18.67
N SER A 33 3.78 4.97 -18.32
CA SER A 33 2.61 5.39 -19.10
C SER A 33 1.94 6.65 -18.54
N ALA A 34 1.09 7.27 -19.35
CA ALA A 34 0.24 8.38 -18.90
C ALA A 34 -0.77 7.97 -17.79
N VAL A 35 -1.00 6.68 -17.58
CA VAL A 35 -1.86 6.14 -16.50
C VAL A 35 -1.13 6.12 -15.16
N GLU A 36 0.20 6.01 -15.14
CA GLU A 36 0.99 5.78 -13.92
C GLU A 36 0.74 6.85 -12.86
N ARG A 37 1.00 8.11 -13.21
CA ARG A 37 0.93 9.23 -12.25
C ARG A 37 -0.49 9.43 -11.69
N PRO A 38 -1.56 9.48 -12.51
CA PRO A 38 -2.92 9.55 -12.00
C PRO A 38 -3.31 8.37 -11.10
N LEU A 39 -2.88 7.15 -11.42
CA LEU A 39 -3.13 5.98 -10.59
C LEU A 39 -2.36 6.06 -9.28
N HIS A 40 -1.09 6.46 -9.32
CA HIS A 40 -0.24 6.62 -8.15
C HIS A 40 -0.83 7.64 -7.17
N GLU A 41 -1.26 8.82 -7.64
CA GLU A 41 -1.89 9.84 -6.79
C GLU A 41 -3.22 9.35 -6.18
N TYR A 42 -4.03 8.62 -6.95
CA TYR A 42 -5.23 7.98 -6.40
C TYR A 42 -4.90 6.99 -5.27
N LEU A 43 -3.87 6.16 -5.46
CA LEU A 43 -3.46 5.18 -4.45
C LEU A 43 -2.90 5.85 -3.19
N LYS A 44 -2.21 6.98 -3.30
CA LYS A 44 -1.74 7.75 -2.13
C LYS A 44 -2.92 8.22 -1.26
N LEU A 45 -3.89 8.88 -1.88
CA LEU A 45 -5.07 9.39 -1.18
C LEU A 45 -5.86 8.24 -0.54
N ARG A 46 -5.97 7.12 -1.25
CA ARG A 46 -6.62 5.93 -0.73
C ARG A 46 -5.88 5.32 0.45
N PHE A 47 -4.57 5.20 0.36
CA PHE A 47 -3.73 4.65 1.42
C PHE A 47 -3.86 5.41 2.74
N ALA A 48 -4.02 6.73 2.68
CA ALA A 48 -4.25 7.57 3.87
C ALA A 48 -5.59 7.27 4.57
N ARG A 49 -6.57 6.69 3.87
CA ARG A 49 -7.88 6.29 4.41
C ARG A 49 -7.92 4.82 4.78
N ASN A 50 -7.36 3.96 3.93
CA ASN A 50 -7.30 2.52 4.14
C ASN A 50 -6.00 1.95 3.53
N PRO A 51 -5.10 1.37 4.35
CA PRO A 51 -3.83 0.84 3.88
C PRO A 51 -3.94 -0.53 3.20
N TYR A 52 -5.16 -1.07 3.05
CA TYR A 52 -5.44 -2.35 2.40
C TYR A 52 -6.32 -2.17 1.16
N LEU A 53 -6.04 -2.97 0.13
CA LEU A 53 -6.95 -3.13 -1.00
C LEU A 53 -8.03 -4.15 -0.64
N ALA A 54 -9.23 -3.93 -1.15
CA ALA A 54 -10.34 -4.87 -0.99
C ALA A 54 -10.20 -6.04 -1.97
N ASP A 55 -10.90 -7.14 -1.71
CA ASP A 55 -11.03 -8.25 -2.64
C ASP A 55 -12.50 -8.72 -2.71
N PRO A 56 -13.24 -8.42 -3.80
CA PRO A 56 -12.83 -7.62 -4.97
C PRO A 56 -12.82 -6.11 -4.70
N ASP A 57 -11.96 -5.39 -5.42
CA ASP A 57 -11.84 -3.93 -5.31
C ASP A 57 -12.58 -3.17 -6.42
N THR A 58 -13.87 -2.88 -6.18
CA THR A 58 -14.76 -2.26 -7.17
C THR A 58 -14.38 -0.80 -7.48
N GLU A 59 -13.96 -0.04 -6.47
CA GLU A 59 -13.53 1.35 -6.64
C GLU A 59 -12.26 1.47 -7.47
N LEU A 60 -11.25 0.63 -7.17
CA LEU A 60 -10.01 0.61 -7.95
C LEU A 60 -10.27 0.19 -9.40
N LYS A 61 -11.13 -0.81 -9.61
CA LYS A 61 -11.55 -1.24 -10.95
C LYS A 61 -12.19 -0.07 -11.72
N SER A 62 -13.15 0.62 -11.11
CA SER A 62 -13.80 1.79 -11.72
C SER A 62 -12.80 2.90 -12.05
N LYS A 63 -11.84 3.15 -11.15
CA LYS A 63 -10.77 4.13 -11.38
C LYS A 63 -9.89 3.74 -12.57
N LEU A 64 -9.46 2.48 -12.66
CA LEU A 64 -8.65 1.98 -13.77
C LEU A 64 -9.38 2.10 -15.12
N LEU A 65 -10.67 1.77 -15.17
CA LEU A 65 -11.49 1.92 -16.38
C LEU A 65 -11.65 3.39 -16.80
N THR A 66 -11.72 4.30 -15.82
CA THR A 66 -11.76 5.74 -16.09
C THR A 66 -10.43 6.26 -16.60
N LEU A 67 -9.31 5.81 -16.03
CA LEU A 67 -7.97 6.17 -16.51
C LEU A 67 -7.69 5.60 -17.90
N ARG A 68 -8.11 4.35 -18.17
CA ARG A 68 -8.08 3.76 -19.51
C ARG A 68 -8.74 4.68 -20.53
N ARG A 69 -10.03 5.01 -20.31
CA ARG A 69 -10.82 5.83 -21.24
C ARG A 69 -10.14 7.16 -21.55
N LYS A 70 -9.44 7.75 -20.59
CA LYS A 70 -8.80 9.05 -20.73
C LYS A 70 -7.40 9.01 -21.34
N TYR A 71 -6.59 8.01 -20.99
CA TYR A 71 -5.15 8.01 -21.27
C TYR A 71 -4.67 6.85 -22.15
N ALA A 72 -5.50 5.82 -22.33
CA ALA A 72 -5.20 4.64 -23.13
C ALA A 72 -6.49 4.02 -23.70
N PRO A 73 -7.27 4.74 -24.53
CA PRO A 73 -8.57 4.27 -25.03
C PRO A 73 -8.46 3.00 -25.88
N GLU A 74 -7.33 2.82 -26.57
CA GLU A 74 -7.04 1.64 -27.41
C GLU A 74 -6.53 0.43 -26.62
N ALA A 75 -6.15 0.59 -25.34
CA ALA A 75 -5.63 -0.52 -24.56
C ALA A 75 -6.74 -1.53 -24.24
N ASP A 76 -6.41 -2.82 -24.26
CA ASP A 76 -7.36 -3.87 -23.86
C ASP A 76 -7.79 -3.70 -22.39
N VAL A 77 -9.08 -3.90 -22.13
CA VAL A 77 -9.65 -3.70 -20.79
C VAL A 77 -9.04 -4.68 -19.78
N GLN A 78 -8.88 -5.95 -20.15
CA GLN A 78 -8.35 -6.96 -19.24
C GLN A 78 -6.87 -6.74 -18.97
N GLU A 79 -6.10 -6.33 -19.97
CA GLU A 79 -4.71 -5.93 -19.79
C GLU A 79 -4.58 -4.76 -18.81
N VAL A 80 -5.36 -3.69 -19.01
CA VAL A 80 -5.32 -2.53 -18.09
C VAL A 80 -5.68 -2.93 -16.66
N LEU A 81 -6.71 -3.76 -16.47
CA LEU A 81 -7.09 -4.23 -15.14
C LEU A 81 -5.98 -5.08 -14.51
N ARG A 82 -5.44 -6.06 -15.24
CA ARG A 82 -4.37 -6.94 -14.75
C ARG A 82 -3.11 -6.15 -14.37
N HIS A 83 -2.62 -5.28 -15.25
CA HIS A 83 -1.41 -4.49 -15.01
C HIS A 83 -1.67 -3.41 -13.94
N GLY A 84 -2.84 -2.78 -13.97
CA GLY A 84 -3.30 -1.82 -12.96
C GLY A 84 -3.33 -2.40 -11.55
N LEU A 85 -4.00 -3.54 -11.36
CA LEU A 85 -4.09 -4.22 -10.07
C LEU A 85 -2.71 -4.64 -9.55
N ARG A 86 -1.85 -5.18 -10.42
CA ARG A 86 -0.47 -5.55 -10.06
C ARG A 86 0.37 -4.35 -9.66
N PHE A 87 0.23 -3.22 -10.37
CA PHE A 87 0.89 -1.97 -10.01
C PHE A 87 0.39 -1.45 -8.66
N SER A 88 -0.93 -1.42 -8.46
CA SER A 88 -1.55 -0.98 -7.22
C SER A 88 -1.12 -1.80 -6.02
N ALA A 89 -1.14 -3.13 -6.12
CA ALA A 89 -0.70 -4.01 -5.04
C ALA A 89 0.75 -3.74 -4.61
N ARG A 90 1.66 -3.57 -5.59
CA ARG A 90 3.06 -3.21 -5.32
C ARG A 90 3.19 -1.85 -4.62
N LYS A 91 2.51 -0.82 -5.11
CA LYS A 91 2.54 0.51 -4.48
C LYS A 91 1.99 0.49 -3.05
N MET A 92 0.93 -0.25 -2.78
CA MET A 92 0.40 -0.39 -1.42
C MET A 92 1.37 -1.11 -0.49
N VAL A 93 2.13 -2.10 -0.97
CA VAL A 93 3.25 -2.69 -0.21
C VAL A 93 4.34 -1.66 0.06
N ASP A 94 4.74 -0.88 -0.96
CA ASP A 94 5.77 0.16 -0.80
C ASP A 94 5.36 1.22 0.22
N PHE A 95 4.10 1.68 0.18
CA PHE A 95 3.56 2.66 1.11
C PHE A 95 3.54 2.14 2.54
N ARG A 96 3.09 0.89 2.72
CA ARG A 96 3.13 0.17 3.99
C ARG A 96 4.56 0.09 4.54
N SER A 97 5.53 -0.29 3.72
CA SER A 97 6.94 -0.34 4.12
C SER A 97 7.46 1.04 4.53
N GLN A 98 7.17 2.08 3.75
CA GLN A 98 7.60 3.44 4.07
C GLN A 98 6.97 3.96 5.37
N THR A 99 5.69 3.70 5.60
CA THR A 99 4.98 4.09 6.83
C THR A 99 5.51 3.33 8.05
N LYS A 100 5.71 2.02 7.93
CA LYS A 100 6.31 1.20 9.00
C LYS A 100 7.70 1.71 9.35
N ASN A 101 8.53 1.98 8.36
CA ASN A 101 9.88 2.49 8.60
C ASN A 101 9.83 3.86 9.28
N LYS A 102 8.87 4.73 8.91
CA LYS A 102 8.73 6.06 9.53
C LYS A 102 8.24 6.02 10.97
N ILE A 103 7.31 5.13 11.32
CA ILE A 103 6.82 5.00 12.69
C ILE A 103 7.82 4.28 13.61
N LEU A 104 8.64 3.37 13.06
CA LEU A 104 9.62 2.59 13.83
C LEU A 104 11.05 3.16 13.78
N SER A 105 11.35 4.10 12.87
CA SER A 105 12.69 4.68 12.75
C SER A 105 13.05 5.43 14.02
N ARG A 106 14.04 4.93 14.76
CA ARG A 106 14.59 5.56 15.97
C ARG A 106 15.71 6.57 15.69
N SER A 107 15.95 6.94 14.43
CA SER A 107 17.06 7.79 13.98
C SER A 107 16.57 8.64 12.79
N VAL A 108 16.81 9.94 12.61
CA VAL A 108 17.79 10.92 13.15
C VAL A 108 17.15 12.33 13.12
N LYS A 109 15.98 12.53 13.72
CA LYS A 109 15.39 13.87 13.92
C LYS A 109 14.52 13.86 15.18
N ASN A 110 15.14 13.85 16.36
CA ASN A 110 14.66 14.29 17.70
C ASN A 110 13.17 14.16 18.13
N GLU A 111 12.32 13.44 17.40
CA GLU A 111 10.89 13.32 17.65
C GLU A 111 10.56 11.84 17.77
N ASP A 112 10.31 11.41 19.00
CA ASP A 112 9.71 10.11 19.26
C ASP A 112 8.28 10.13 18.70
N VAL A 113 8.05 9.39 17.62
CA VAL A 113 6.73 9.28 16.98
C VAL A 113 5.67 8.78 17.98
N GLY A 114 6.08 8.02 19.01
CA GLY A 114 5.22 7.60 20.11
C GLY A 114 4.78 8.72 21.04
N ALA A 115 5.44 9.88 21.02
CA ALA A 115 5.22 11.04 21.88
C ALA A 115 4.66 12.28 21.14
N LEU A 116 4.45 12.19 19.82
CA LEU A 116 3.89 13.26 19.01
C LEU A 116 2.39 13.46 19.32
N GLY A 117 1.94 14.71 19.34
CA GLY A 117 0.51 15.03 19.31
C GLY A 117 -0.13 14.51 18.03
N ILE A 118 -1.45 14.29 18.04
CA ILE A 118 -2.12 13.59 16.93
C ILE A 118 -1.93 14.28 15.57
N ASN A 119 -2.07 15.61 15.49
CA ASN A 119 -1.90 16.32 14.23
C ASN A 119 -0.46 16.19 13.69
N SER A 120 0.55 16.33 14.57
CA SER A 120 1.95 16.15 14.19
C SER A 120 2.25 14.71 13.77
N LEU A 121 1.64 13.72 14.44
CA LEU A 121 1.73 12.31 14.07
C LEU A 121 1.13 12.07 12.68
N THR A 122 -0.08 12.57 12.42
CA THR A 122 -0.77 12.43 11.13
C THR A 122 0.05 13.06 10.00
N LYS A 123 0.55 14.28 10.18
CA LYS A 123 1.45 14.93 9.20
C LYS A 123 2.74 14.15 9.00
N SER A 124 3.33 13.64 10.08
CA SER A 124 4.55 12.85 9.99
C SER A 124 4.29 11.59 9.16
N ILE A 125 3.30 10.78 9.49
CA ILE A 125 3.09 9.50 8.81
C ILE A 125 2.49 9.68 7.41
N TYR A 126 1.45 10.52 7.30
CA TYR A 126 0.59 10.60 6.13
C TYR A 126 0.77 11.84 5.26
N GLY A 127 1.58 12.83 5.66
CA GLY A 127 1.71 14.12 4.96
C GLY A 127 2.12 14.02 3.49
N LYS A 128 2.78 12.94 3.06
CA LYS A 128 3.12 12.71 1.63
C LYS A 128 2.03 11.99 0.83
N PHE A 129 0.99 11.50 1.51
CA PHE A 129 -0.10 10.72 0.96
C PHE A 129 -1.42 11.51 0.89
N MET A 130 -1.54 12.57 1.68
CA MET A 130 -2.72 13.43 1.76
C MET A 130 -2.39 14.86 1.32
N LYS A 131 -3.40 15.59 0.83
CA LYS A 131 -3.31 17.04 0.63
C LYS A 131 -3.80 17.81 1.86
N GLU A 132 -4.82 17.28 2.51
CA GLU A 132 -5.48 17.85 3.68
C GLU A 132 -5.75 16.73 4.68
N GLU A 133 -5.84 17.10 5.96
CA GLU A 133 -6.15 16.16 7.04
C GLU A 133 -7.64 15.83 7.01
N SER A 134 -7.97 14.56 7.19
CA SER A 134 -9.34 14.09 7.40
C SER A 134 -9.44 13.32 8.70
N GLU A 135 -10.65 13.25 9.26
CA GLU A 135 -10.93 12.47 10.46
C GLU A 135 -10.47 11.01 10.30
N ASP A 136 -10.79 10.37 9.16
CA ASP A 136 -10.33 9.01 8.84
C ASP A 136 -8.81 8.86 8.91
N THR A 137 -8.06 9.85 8.40
CA THR A 137 -6.60 9.81 8.37
C THR A 137 -6.03 9.96 9.78
N CYS A 138 -6.63 10.82 10.61
CA CYS A 138 -6.30 10.96 12.02
C CYS A 138 -6.61 9.67 12.79
N ASN A 139 -7.80 9.11 12.61
CA ASN A 139 -8.22 7.85 13.23
C ASN A 139 -7.26 6.70 12.90
N LEU A 140 -6.87 6.59 11.62
CA LEU A 140 -5.88 5.61 11.19
C LEU A 140 -4.50 5.83 11.81
N ALA A 141 -4.05 7.09 11.94
CA ALA A 141 -2.80 7.43 12.60
C ALA A 141 -2.81 7.06 14.10
N VAL A 142 -3.90 7.38 14.81
CA VAL A 142 -4.10 6.98 16.22
C VAL A 142 -4.09 5.46 16.36
N ALA A 143 -4.85 4.74 15.53
CA ALA A 143 -4.92 3.28 15.58
C ALA A 143 -3.52 2.66 15.40
N LEU A 144 -2.75 3.16 14.44
CA LEU A 144 -1.41 2.67 14.16
C LEU A 144 -0.44 2.93 15.32
N ARG A 145 -0.49 4.12 15.95
CA ARG A 145 0.33 4.40 17.14
C ARG A 145 -0.07 3.50 18.31
N SER A 146 -1.38 3.37 18.56
CA SER A 146 -1.88 2.57 19.67
C SER A 146 -1.52 1.09 19.53
N PHE A 147 -1.63 0.54 18.31
CA PHE A 147 -1.12 -0.79 17.96
C PHE A 147 0.38 -0.93 18.28
N CYS A 148 1.20 0.02 17.86
CA CYS A 148 2.64 -0.01 18.10
C CYS A 148 3.00 0.07 19.60
N HIS A 149 2.24 0.82 20.40
CA HIS A 149 2.39 0.85 21.86
C HIS A 149 1.98 -0.47 22.50
N ASP A 150 0.82 -1.02 22.12
CA ASP A 150 0.29 -2.28 22.68
C ASP A 150 1.20 -3.47 22.36
N LYS A 151 1.79 -3.48 21.16
CA LYS A 151 2.78 -4.48 20.74
C LYS A 151 4.22 -4.14 21.13
N ARG A 152 4.41 -3.12 21.98
CA ARG A 152 5.72 -2.67 22.50
C ARG A 152 6.76 -2.37 21.42
N GLN A 153 6.35 -2.08 20.19
CA GLN A 153 7.24 -1.82 19.05
C GLN A 153 7.98 -0.48 19.19
N LEU A 154 7.42 0.45 19.96
CA LEU A 154 8.02 1.75 20.23
C LEU A 154 9.02 1.74 21.41
N ARG A 155 9.23 0.61 22.11
CA ARG A 155 10.12 0.52 23.30
C ARG A 155 11.56 0.10 22.95
N LYS A 156 12.56 0.76 23.57
CA LYS A 156 14.00 0.55 23.34
C LYS A 156 14.47 -0.92 23.41
N GLN A 157 13.87 -1.73 24.29
CA GLN A 157 14.17 -3.15 24.42
C GLN A 157 13.34 -3.95 23.43
N ASN A 158 14.03 -4.77 22.61
CA ASN A 158 13.51 -5.75 21.66
C ASN A 158 12.03 -6.07 21.87
N GLY A 159 11.16 -5.39 21.11
CA GLY A 159 9.73 -5.70 21.09
C GLY A 159 9.53 -7.17 20.71
N GLU A 160 8.36 -7.72 21.03
CA GLU A 160 8.02 -9.07 20.57
C GLU A 160 8.29 -9.18 19.06
N PRO A 161 8.85 -10.32 18.58
CA PRO A 161 8.90 -10.59 17.16
C PRO A 161 7.46 -10.65 16.66
N LEU A 162 6.97 -9.52 16.15
CA LEU A 162 5.77 -9.52 15.33
C LEU A 162 6.11 -10.37 14.11
N GLY A 163 5.21 -11.28 13.75
CA GLY A 163 5.24 -11.90 12.43
C GLY A 163 5.08 -10.83 11.35
N ASP A 164 4.01 -10.90 10.56
CA ASP A 164 3.71 -9.81 9.63
C ASP A 164 3.06 -8.63 10.37
N PHE A 165 3.80 -7.52 10.51
CA PHE A 165 3.35 -6.25 11.11
C PHE A 165 2.02 -5.79 10.54
N TRP A 166 1.86 -5.79 9.21
CA TRP A 166 0.67 -5.26 8.54
C TRP A 166 -0.50 -6.24 8.62
N LYS A 167 -0.24 -7.55 8.63
CA LYS A 167 -1.31 -8.53 8.90
C LYS A 167 -1.86 -8.39 10.33
N SER A 168 -0.97 -8.19 11.29
CA SER A 168 -1.33 -7.99 12.70
C SER A 168 -2.10 -6.68 12.89
N PHE A 169 -1.63 -5.61 12.27
CA PHE A 169 -2.33 -4.32 12.29
C PHE A 169 -3.70 -4.40 11.60
N LYS A 170 -3.84 -5.16 10.51
CA LYS A 170 -5.14 -5.36 9.84
C LYS A 170 -6.19 -5.91 10.80
N SER A 171 -5.82 -6.92 11.58
CA SER A 171 -6.72 -7.55 12.54
C SER A 171 -7.08 -6.56 13.67
N TYR A 172 -6.07 -5.89 14.24
CA TYR A 172 -6.28 -4.86 15.25
C TYR A 172 -7.19 -3.72 14.78
N LEU A 173 -7.02 -3.26 13.54
CA LEU A 173 -7.86 -2.23 12.95
C LEU A 173 -9.30 -2.72 12.76
N GLN A 174 -9.48 -3.97 12.33
CA GLN A 174 -10.82 -4.56 12.17
C GLN A 174 -11.56 -4.62 13.52
N ASP A 175 -10.89 -5.03 14.60
CA ASP A 175 -11.47 -5.06 15.95
C ASP A 175 -12.00 -3.67 16.37
N ILE A 176 -11.25 -2.59 16.06
CA ILE A 176 -11.68 -1.22 16.32
C ILE A 176 -12.85 -0.82 15.42
N LEU A 177 -12.84 -1.21 14.15
CA LEU A 177 -13.90 -0.85 13.21
C LEU A 177 -15.22 -1.54 13.55
N ASP A 178 -15.17 -2.78 14.02
CA ASP A 178 -16.32 -3.60 14.43
C ASP A 178 -16.91 -3.16 15.78
N ASP A 179 -16.13 -2.46 16.61
CA ASP A 179 -16.65 -1.84 17.82
C ASP A 179 -17.66 -0.73 17.46
N SER A 180 -18.94 -0.95 17.73
CA SER A 180 -20.01 0.01 17.44
C SER A 180 -20.16 1.11 18.49
N SER A 181 -19.29 1.17 19.51
CA SER A 181 -19.38 2.15 20.59
C SER A 181 -19.24 3.58 20.07
N GLU A 182 -20.20 4.42 20.46
CA GLU A 182 -20.12 5.84 20.19
C GLU A 182 -18.92 6.45 20.94
N GLY A 183 -18.07 7.20 20.22
CA GLY A 183 -16.89 7.82 20.80
C GLY A 183 -15.65 6.93 20.94
N LYS A 184 -15.63 5.70 20.39
CA LYS A 184 -14.46 4.81 20.43
C LYS A 184 -13.13 5.49 20.04
N TRP A 185 -13.15 6.33 19.02
CA TRP A 185 -11.97 7.08 18.56
C TRP A 185 -11.49 8.08 19.60
N ARG A 186 -12.41 8.78 20.27
CA ARG A 186 -12.09 9.70 21.38
C ARG A 186 -11.44 8.95 22.54
N THR A 187 -11.98 7.79 22.91
CA THR A 187 -11.39 6.94 23.97
C THR A 187 -9.96 6.51 23.64
N ILE A 188 -9.68 6.11 22.40
CA ILE A 188 -8.33 5.75 21.99
C ILE A 188 -7.41 6.98 22.01
N ILE A 189 -7.87 8.14 21.53
CA ILE A 189 -7.11 9.39 21.56
C ILE A 189 -6.73 9.75 23.00
N GLU A 190 -7.70 9.80 23.92
CA GLU A 190 -7.47 10.13 25.33
C GLU A 190 -6.50 9.14 26.00
N ARG A 191 -6.61 7.84 25.68
CA ARG A 191 -5.68 6.81 26.18
C ARG A 191 -4.25 7.09 25.72
N GLU A 192 -4.08 7.49 24.47
CA GLU A 192 -2.78 7.80 23.90
C GLU A 192 -2.22 9.12 24.46
N GLU A 193 -3.03 10.14 24.67
CA GLU A 193 -2.60 11.40 25.31
C GLU A 193 -2.09 11.14 26.73
N LYS A 194 -2.81 10.34 27.53
CA LYS A 194 -2.34 9.89 28.86
C LYS A 194 -1.04 9.08 28.81
N ARG A 195 -0.76 8.37 27.71
CA ARG A 195 0.54 7.68 27.51
C ARG A 195 1.65 8.71 27.27
N ILE A 196 1.40 9.69 26.41
CA ILE A 196 2.36 10.77 26.09
C ILE A 196 2.70 11.60 27.32
N GLU A 197 1.71 11.98 28.13
CA GLU A 197 1.93 12.74 29.37
C GLU A 197 2.86 12.01 30.34
N ARG A 198 2.72 10.67 30.46
CA ARG A 198 3.61 9.85 31.29
C ARG A 198 5.03 9.74 30.76
N TYR A 199 5.25 9.90 29.45
CA TYR A 199 6.58 9.95 28.86
C TYR A 199 7.29 11.29 29.07
N ARG A 200 6.54 12.36 29.36
CA ARG A 200 7.08 13.73 29.54
C ARG A 200 7.35 14.10 31.00
N LYS A 201 6.89 13.29 31.96
CA LYS A 201 7.20 13.39 33.39
C LYS A 201 8.39 12.51 33.72
#